data_AF-A0AAF3J1N3-F1
#
_entry.id   AF-A0AAF3J1N3-F1
#
_cell.length_a   1.000
_cell.length_b   1.000
_cell.length_c   1.000
_cell.angle_alpha   90.00
_cell.angle_beta   90.00
_cell.angle_gamma   90.00
#
_symmetry.space_group_name_H-M   'P 1'
#
loop_
_entity.id
_entity.type
_entity.pdbx_description
1 polymer ?
#
loop_
_entity_poly.entity_id
_entity_poly.type
_entity_poly.pdbx_seq_one_letter_code
_entity_poly.pdbx_strand_id
1 'polypeptide(L)'
;MYLKFSNSYLSRELARRKTTNGLAESDCIKTATQGEHVRMPNIKIFSGSSHPDLTARICERLQMEIGNASLTKFSNKEIKVEIKESVRGEDVFIVQSACGNINDHLMELLIMINACKIASSCRVAAVIPCFPYARQDKKDRSRAPISAKLIANMLSVAGADHIITMDLHASQIQGFFDIPVDNLFAEPAILRYIRESIPNWKDAVIVSPDAGGAKRVTAIADRLNLDFALIHKERKRANEVEKMTLVGDVKNKIAILVDDMADTCGTVCLAGDKLIEAGAAKVYAFCVHGIFSGSALQRLNDSVFEAVIVTNTIPQEENMKICPKIQCIDISMILAEAIRRTHNGESVSYLFSNISCMKLIILVLLLSVFSIVEAQVWETGDNSTIKGCSTKCAMDNSDLDCWNKTLEFFEKSLIAQLRNYVSVQVNIDQWWRRHGKSDGQNFEDVRATAKEALGKLIVDKDVLSSNTVNGVVDSLIDQAKKYSNRTISFVPHFSCPLPCEYRHDMYRNLFIASVILNVCLAISVVPFIRRITRQYKESNLLMVSSS
;
A
#
# COMPACT_ATOMS: atom_id res chain seq x y z
N MET A 1 -43.49 -49.20 8.16
CA MET A 1 -43.44 -48.11 9.15
C MET A 1 -42.14 -47.29 9.10
N TYR A 2 -41.01 -47.84 8.60
CA TYR A 2 -39.71 -47.13 8.50
C TYR A 2 -39.52 -46.20 7.27
N LEU A 3 -40.46 -46.18 6.32
CA LEU A 3 -40.37 -45.35 5.10
C LEU A 3 -41.24 -44.08 5.13
N LYS A 4 -42.02 -43.86 6.19
CA LYS A 4 -42.84 -42.63 6.36
C LYS A 4 -42.19 -41.59 7.28
N PHE A 5 -41.14 -41.96 8.04
CA PHE A 5 -40.44 -41.04 8.96
C PHE A 5 -39.26 -40.28 8.35
N SER A 6 -38.68 -40.76 7.23
CA SER A 6 -37.57 -40.07 6.56
C SER A 6 -38.05 -38.88 5.72
N ASN A 7 -39.23 -38.97 5.11
CA ASN A 7 -39.77 -37.90 4.25
C ASN A 7 -40.27 -36.68 5.04
N SER A 8 -40.71 -36.82 6.29
CA SER A 8 -41.14 -35.65 7.09
C SER A 8 -39.96 -34.83 7.62
N TYR A 9 -38.81 -35.46 7.88
CA TYR A 9 -37.59 -34.77 8.27
C TYR A 9 -36.97 -34.05 7.08
N LEU A 10 -36.79 -34.74 5.95
CA LEU A 10 -36.22 -34.12 4.75
C LEU A 10 -37.09 -32.97 4.22
N SER A 11 -38.43 -33.10 4.29
CA SER A 11 -39.35 -32.04 3.87
C SER A 11 -39.36 -30.85 4.84
N ARG A 12 -39.16 -31.07 6.15
CA ARG A 12 -39.00 -29.99 7.14
C ARG A 12 -37.64 -29.29 7.04
N GLU A 13 -36.60 -30.02 6.63
CA GLU A 13 -35.25 -29.50 6.44
C GLU A 13 -35.11 -28.76 5.12
N LEU A 14 -35.79 -29.22 4.06
CA LEU A 14 -35.96 -28.50 2.80
C LEU A 14 -36.91 -27.30 2.92
N ALA A 15 -37.95 -27.38 3.76
CA ALA A 15 -38.80 -26.23 4.08
C ALA A 15 -38.05 -25.19 4.94
N ARG A 16 -37.25 -25.63 5.92
CA ARG A 16 -36.30 -24.75 6.64
C ARG A 16 -35.30 -24.11 5.69
N ARG A 17 -34.70 -24.88 4.76
CA ARG A 17 -33.80 -24.36 3.73
C ARG A 17 -34.48 -23.38 2.77
N LYS A 18 -35.76 -23.56 2.44
CA LYS A 18 -36.52 -22.58 1.63
C LYS A 18 -36.86 -21.30 2.41
N THR A 19 -37.01 -21.37 3.74
CA THR A 19 -37.17 -20.17 4.59
C THR A 19 -35.85 -19.49 4.96
N THR A 20 -34.71 -20.20 4.93
CA THR A 20 -33.39 -19.62 5.24
C THR A 20 -32.61 -19.16 4.00
N ASN A 21 -32.91 -19.68 2.81
CA ASN A 21 -32.26 -19.25 1.56
C ASN A 21 -32.87 -17.96 0.96
N GLY A 22 -33.74 -17.27 1.70
CA GLY A 22 -34.29 -15.97 1.33
C GLY A 22 -33.69 -14.77 2.05
N LEU A 23 -32.83 -14.98 3.06
CA LEU A 23 -32.32 -13.91 3.94
C LEU A 23 -30.92 -14.26 4.46
N ALA A 24 -29.88 -13.95 3.68
CA ALA A 24 -28.50 -13.81 4.16
C ALA A 24 -27.55 -13.13 3.12
N GLU A 25 -28.08 -12.25 2.27
CA GLU A 25 -27.26 -11.09 1.86
C GLU A 25 -27.45 -10.07 2.97
N SER A 26 -26.35 -9.58 3.54
CA SER A 26 -26.34 -8.67 4.69
C SER A 26 -27.45 -7.60 4.62
N ASP A 27 -28.37 -7.65 5.58
CA ASP A 27 -29.51 -6.73 5.69
C ASP A 27 -29.10 -5.24 5.82
N CYS A 28 -27.82 -4.93 6.03
CA CYS A 28 -27.32 -3.55 5.99
C CYS A 28 -27.43 -2.87 4.61
N ILE A 29 -27.51 -3.63 3.51
CA ILE A 29 -27.48 -3.05 2.14
C ILE A 29 -28.88 -3.05 1.48
N LYS A 30 -29.87 -3.76 2.03
CA LYS A 30 -31.13 -4.07 1.31
C LYS A 30 -32.40 -3.32 1.75
N THR A 31 -32.32 -2.31 2.60
CA THR A 31 -33.44 -1.38 2.81
C THR A 31 -33.21 -0.09 2.03
N ALA A 32 -33.14 -0.18 0.70
CA ALA A 32 -33.23 0.99 -0.17
C ALA A 32 -34.63 1.03 -0.80
N THR A 33 -35.63 1.34 0.02
CA THR A 33 -36.84 1.98 -0.51
C THR A 33 -36.43 3.36 -1.03
N GLN A 34 -36.87 3.69 -2.24
CA GLN A 34 -36.51 4.89 -2.99
C GLN A 34 -36.41 6.14 -2.09
N GLY A 35 -35.19 6.66 -1.88
CA GLY A 35 -34.97 8.00 -1.30
C GLY A 35 -34.08 8.08 -0.04
N GLU A 36 -33.70 6.98 0.61
CA GLU A 36 -32.81 7.04 1.78
C GLU A 36 -31.33 6.96 1.39
N HIS A 37 -30.56 7.98 1.80
CA HIS A 37 -29.09 7.93 1.76
C HIS A 37 -28.61 6.75 2.63
N VAL A 38 -28.21 5.64 2.00
CA VAL A 38 -27.57 4.50 2.69
C VAL A 38 -26.26 5.03 3.28
N ARG A 39 -26.25 5.24 4.61
CA ARG A 39 -25.03 5.61 5.31
C ARG A 39 -24.10 4.41 5.28
N MET A 40 -22.98 4.52 4.57
CA MET A 40 -21.93 3.51 4.62
C MET A 40 -21.54 3.29 6.09
N PRO A 41 -21.48 2.02 6.56
CA PRO A 41 -20.93 1.70 7.88
C PRO A 41 -19.56 2.35 8.04
N ASN A 42 -19.18 2.79 9.24
CA ASN A 42 -17.78 3.17 9.42
C ASN A 42 -16.94 1.90 9.50
N ILE A 43 -15.70 2.01 9.04
CA ILE A 43 -14.70 0.97 9.17
C ILE A 43 -14.10 1.02 10.59
N LYS A 44 -13.91 -0.16 11.20
CA LYS A 44 -13.19 -0.34 12.48
C LYS A 44 -12.20 -1.48 12.35
N ILE A 45 -10.96 -1.28 12.82
CA ILE A 45 -9.88 -2.27 12.73
C ILE A 45 -9.38 -2.60 14.13
N PHE A 46 -9.44 -3.87 14.53
CA PHE A 46 -8.90 -4.34 15.79
C PHE A 46 -7.66 -5.20 15.56
N SER A 47 -6.68 -5.08 16.45
CA SER A 47 -5.52 -5.97 16.48
C SER A 47 -5.75 -7.12 17.45
N GLY A 48 -5.43 -8.33 17.03
CA GLY A 48 -5.13 -9.42 17.95
C GLY A 48 -3.73 -9.28 18.57
N SER A 49 -3.37 -10.19 19.47
CA SER A 49 -2.09 -10.20 20.19
C SER A 49 -0.91 -10.72 19.38
N SER A 50 -1.14 -11.37 18.24
CA SER A 50 -0.07 -12.07 17.53
C SER A 50 0.85 -11.16 16.72
N HIS A 51 0.31 -10.08 16.15
CA HIS A 51 1.05 -9.18 15.27
C HIS A 51 0.54 -7.72 15.32
N PRO A 52 0.72 -7.03 16.47
CA PRO A 52 0.28 -5.65 16.62
C PRO A 52 1.00 -4.65 15.71
N ASP A 53 2.26 -4.92 15.34
CA ASP A 53 3.03 -4.05 14.43
C ASP A 53 2.41 -4.02 13.03
N LEU A 54 2.02 -5.18 12.48
CA LEU A 54 1.36 -5.23 11.17
C LEU A 54 0.01 -4.49 11.20
N THR A 55 -0.77 -4.64 12.26
CA THR A 55 -2.04 -3.92 12.40
C THR A 55 -1.80 -2.40 12.46
N ALA A 56 -0.79 -1.95 13.20
CA ALA A 56 -0.44 -0.53 13.28
C ALA A 56 -0.07 0.03 11.89
N ARG A 57 0.73 -0.68 11.11
CA ARG A 57 1.09 -0.28 9.73
C ARG A 57 -0.12 -0.24 8.80
N ILE A 58 -1.05 -1.19 8.93
CA ILE A 58 -2.30 -1.21 8.16
C ILE A 58 -3.13 0.05 8.50
N CYS A 59 -3.30 0.34 9.79
CA CYS A 59 -4.04 1.51 10.26
C CYS A 59 -3.39 2.83 9.83
N GLU A 60 -2.05 2.94 9.89
CA GLU A 60 -1.30 4.10 9.41
C GLU A 60 -1.56 4.36 7.91
N ARG A 61 -1.54 3.31 7.09
CA ARG A 61 -1.81 3.41 5.64
C ARG A 61 -3.25 3.79 5.33
N LEU A 62 -4.20 3.42 6.18
CA LEU A 62 -5.60 3.79 6.07
C LEU A 62 -5.91 5.13 6.75
N GLN A 63 -4.93 5.75 7.42
CA GLN A 63 -5.08 6.97 8.22
C GLN A 63 -6.16 6.83 9.30
N MET A 64 -6.13 5.69 10.00
CA MET A 64 -7.07 5.33 11.04
C MET A 64 -6.36 4.97 12.34
N GLU A 65 -7.09 5.05 13.44
CA GLU A 65 -6.63 4.54 14.74
C GLU A 65 -7.02 3.07 14.91
N ILE A 66 -6.19 2.31 15.63
CA ILE A 66 -6.53 0.94 16.03
C ILE A 66 -7.67 1.01 17.04
N GLY A 67 -8.67 0.14 16.86
CA GLY A 67 -9.79 0.02 17.75
C GLY A 67 -9.38 -0.41 19.16
N ASN A 68 -10.08 0.11 20.16
CA ASN A 68 -9.80 -0.13 21.56
C ASN A 68 -10.36 -1.48 22.00
N ALA A 69 -9.48 -2.47 22.16
CA ALA A 69 -9.79 -3.77 22.72
C ALA A 69 -8.79 -4.14 23.83
N SER A 70 -9.29 -4.81 24.87
CA SER A 70 -8.48 -5.37 25.94
C SER A 70 -8.34 -6.86 25.76
N LEU A 71 -7.11 -7.33 25.54
CA LEU A 71 -6.77 -8.73 25.40
C LEU A 71 -5.95 -9.14 26.62
N THR A 72 -6.50 -9.99 27.48
CA THR A 72 -5.85 -10.44 28.71
C THR A 72 -5.99 -11.95 28.87
N LYS A 73 -5.04 -12.59 29.56
CA LYS A 73 -5.14 -14.00 29.92
C LYS A 73 -5.32 -14.13 31.43
N PHE A 74 -6.32 -14.88 31.86
CA PHE A 74 -6.49 -15.26 33.25
C PHE A 74 -5.33 -16.17 33.71
N SER A 75 -5.18 -16.34 35.02
CA SER A 75 -4.11 -17.19 35.60
C SER A 75 -4.19 -18.65 35.13
N ASN A 76 -5.39 -19.16 34.86
CA ASN A 76 -5.65 -20.48 34.29
C ASN A 76 -5.47 -20.57 32.75
N LYS A 77 -4.95 -19.52 32.11
CA LYS A 77 -4.70 -19.39 30.65
C LYS A 77 -5.94 -19.16 29.77
N GLU A 78 -7.13 -19.01 30.34
CA GLU A 78 -8.30 -18.58 29.57
C GLU A 78 -8.11 -17.16 29.03
N ILE A 79 -8.58 -16.94 27.81
CA ILE A 79 -8.45 -15.66 27.11
C ILE A 79 -9.69 -14.82 27.38
N LYS A 80 -9.49 -13.63 27.94
CA LYS A 80 -10.51 -12.61 28.15
C LYS A 80 -10.33 -11.49 27.13
N VAL A 81 -11.35 -11.31 26.30
CA VAL A 81 -11.45 -10.24 25.31
C VAL A 81 -12.55 -9.28 25.74
N GLU A 82 -12.27 -7.99 25.68
CA GLU A 82 -13.26 -6.94 25.93
C GLU A 82 -13.11 -5.82 24.89
N ILE A 83 -14.14 -5.62 24.06
CA ILE A 83 -14.19 -4.51 23.10
C ILE A 83 -14.65 -3.26 23.85
N LYS A 84 -13.80 -2.24 23.92
CA LYS A 84 -13.99 -1.04 24.77
C LYS A 84 -14.70 0.11 24.06
N GLU A 85 -15.09 -0.09 22.81
CA GLU A 85 -15.84 0.89 22.01
C GLU A 85 -17.06 0.25 21.34
N SER A 86 -18.02 1.08 20.93
CA SER A 86 -19.20 0.60 20.21
C SER A 86 -18.83 0.18 18.79
N VAL A 87 -19.18 -1.05 18.43
CA VAL A 87 -19.06 -1.61 17.07
C VAL A 87 -20.43 -1.81 16.39
N ARG A 88 -21.51 -1.31 17.01
CA ARG A 88 -22.88 -1.49 16.50
C ARG A 88 -23.04 -0.85 15.12
N GLY A 89 -23.43 -1.66 14.14
CA GLY A 89 -23.63 -1.21 12.76
C GLY A 89 -22.34 -0.89 11.99
N GLU A 90 -21.16 -1.13 12.58
CA GLU A 90 -19.87 -0.86 11.95
C GLU A 90 -19.36 -2.07 11.13
N ASP A 91 -18.49 -1.81 10.16
CA ASP A 91 -17.77 -2.82 9.39
C ASP A 91 -16.42 -3.11 10.04
N VAL A 92 -16.33 -4.28 10.68
CA VAL A 92 -15.22 -4.61 11.59
C VAL A 92 -14.22 -5.54 10.90
N PHE A 93 -12.95 -5.17 10.95
CA PHE A 93 -11.83 -5.99 10.49
C PHE A 93 -10.97 -6.39 11.70
N ILE A 94 -10.76 -7.68 11.91
CA ILE A 94 -9.91 -8.19 12.98
C ILE A 94 -8.64 -8.76 12.35
N VAL A 95 -7.50 -8.13 12.63
CA VAL A 95 -6.19 -8.56 12.11
C VAL A 95 -5.53 -9.48 13.13
N GLN A 96 -5.32 -10.73 12.74
CA GLN A 96 -4.62 -11.72 13.57
C GLN A 96 -3.90 -12.74 12.68
N SER A 97 -2.58 -12.82 12.81
CA SER A 97 -1.81 -13.93 12.24
C SER A 97 -1.72 -15.07 13.25
N ALA A 98 -2.14 -16.30 12.94
CA ALA A 98 -2.13 -17.36 13.94
C ALA A 98 -0.72 -18.00 14.09
N CYS A 99 0.29 -17.20 14.44
CA CYS A 99 1.70 -17.58 14.54
C CYS A 99 2.20 -17.67 16.00
N GLY A 100 3.24 -18.45 16.29
CA GLY A 100 3.71 -18.67 17.68
C GLY A 100 2.79 -19.62 18.44
N ASN A 101 2.07 -19.13 19.46
CA ASN A 101 1.06 -19.93 20.16
C ASN A 101 -0.23 -20.01 19.33
N ILE A 102 -0.19 -20.82 18.28
CA ILE A 102 -1.23 -20.93 17.24
C ILE A 102 -2.64 -21.13 17.82
N ASN A 103 -2.80 -21.99 18.82
CA ASN A 103 -4.10 -22.29 19.44
C ASN A 103 -4.65 -21.10 20.23
N ASP A 104 -3.79 -20.41 20.97
CA ASP A 104 -4.20 -19.25 21.77
C ASP A 104 -4.63 -18.11 20.85
N HIS A 105 -3.87 -17.84 19.80
CA HIS A 105 -4.21 -16.77 18.84
C HIS A 105 -5.45 -17.10 18.02
N LEU A 106 -5.67 -18.37 17.69
CA LEU A 106 -6.91 -18.84 17.07
C LEU A 106 -8.11 -18.64 18.02
N MET A 107 -8.00 -19.07 19.28
CA MET A 107 -9.08 -18.91 20.26
C MET A 107 -9.36 -17.43 20.53
N GLU A 108 -8.32 -16.60 20.64
CA GLU A 108 -8.47 -15.14 20.76
C GLU A 108 -9.25 -14.55 19.57
N LEU A 109 -8.88 -14.92 18.34
CA LEU A 109 -9.58 -14.47 17.13
C LEU A 109 -11.06 -14.89 17.14
N LEU A 110 -11.36 -16.16 17.48
CA LEU A 110 -12.73 -16.65 17.55
C LEU A 110 -13.56 -15.89 18.59
N ILE A 111 -12.97 -15.60 19.76
CA ILE A 111 -13.63 -14.83 20.82
C ILE A 111 -13.85 -13.38 20.39
N MET A 112 -12.88 -12.75 19.73
CA MET A 112 -13.02 -11.38 19.18
C MET A 112 -14.13 -11.31 18.13
N ILE A 113 -14.17 -12.24 17.18
CA ILE A 113 -15.22 -12.31 16.15
C ILE A 113 -16.59 -12.43 16.82
N ASN A 114 -16.74 -13.37 17.75
CA ASN A 114 -18.00 -13.57 18.46
C ASN A 114 -18.40 -12.33 19.28
N ALA A 115 -17.46 -11.67 19.97
CA ALA A 115 -17.71 -10.45 20.73
C ALA A 115 -18.23 -9.31 19.83
N CYS A 116 -17.63 -9.12 18.65
CA CYS A 116 -18.10 -8.14 17.67
C CYS A 116 -19.47 -8.52 17.08
N LYS A 117 -19.72 -9.82 16.82
CA LYS A 117 -20.99 -10.29 16.26
C LYS A 117 -22.15 -10.06 17.22
N ILE A 118 -22.02 -10.44 18.49
CA ILE A 118 -23.07 -10.25 19.51
C ILE A 118 -23.23 -8.77 19.89
N ALA A 119 -22.19 -7.95 19.74
CA ALA A 119 -22.25 -6.49 19.87
C ALA A 119 -22.94 -5.79 18.68
N SER A 120 -23.57 -6.55 17.78
CA SER A 120 -24.37 -6.06 16.66
C SER A 120 -23.56 -5.29 15.61
N SER A 121 -22.32 -5.71 15.34
CA SER A 121 -21.59 -5.26 14.14
C SER A 121 -22.35 -5.60 12.86
N CYS A 122 -22.21 -4.76 11.83
CA CYS A 122 -22.86 -4.98 10.54
C CYS A 122 -22.20 -6.15 9.79
N ARG A 123 -20.87 -6.20 9.83
CA ARG A 123 -20.05 -7.23 9.19
C ARG A 123 -18.78 -7.44 9.99
N VAL A 124 -18.33 -8.70 10.11
CA VAL A 124 -17.05 -9.05 10.73
C VAL A 124 -16.16 -9.76 9.70
N ALA A 125 -15.10 -9.10 9.28
CA ALA A 125 -14.07 -9.65 8.41
C ALA A 125 -12.85 -10.09 9.22
N ALA A 126 -12.44 -11.35 9.08
CA ALA A 126 -11.21 -11.86 9.69
C ALA A 126 -10.04 -11.68 8.70
N VAL A 127 -9.08 -10.85 9.05
CA VAL A 127 -7.85 -10.64 8.29
C VAL A 127 -6.76 -11.52 8.89
N ILE A 128 -6.43 -12.62 8.20
CA ILE A 128 -5.56 -13.68 8.67
C ILE A 128 -4.35 -13.80 7.73
N PRO A 129 -3.27 -13.01 7.93
CA PRO A 129 -2.13 -12.97 7.02
C PRO A 129 -1.45 -14.33 6.83
N CYS A 130 -1.33 -15.15 7.88
CA CYS A 130 -0.89 -16.55 7.80
C CYS A 130 -1.99 -17.45 8.34
N PHE A 131 -2.60 -18.27 7.48
CA PHE A 131 -3.74 -19.10 7.85
C PHE A 131 -3.32 -20.31 8.73
N PRO A 132 -3.93 -20.50 9.93
CA PRO A 132 -3.54 -21.58 10.82
C PRO A 132 -3.91 -22.95 10.26
N TYR A 133 -3.07 -23.95 10.54
CA TYR A 133 -3.28 -25.35 10.14
C TYR A 133 -3.40 -25.59 8.62
N ALA A 134 -2.97 -24.64 7.77
CA ALA A 134 -3.12 -24.72 6.32
C ALA A 134 -2.44 -25.96 5.68
N ARG A 135 -1.38 -26.50 6.29
CA ARG A 135 -0.70 -27.74 5.85
C ARG A 135 -1.50 -29.02 6.11
N GLN A 136 -2.62 -28.93 6.83
CA GLN A 136 -3.51 -30.05 7.16
C GLN A 136 -4.85 -29.91 6.40
N ASP A 137 -4.75 -29.73 5.08
CA ASP A 137 -5.83 -29.48 4.12
C ASP A 137 -6.43 -30.77 3.55
N LYS A 138 -5.71 -31.89 3.62
CA LYS A 138 -6.17 -33.19 3.08
C LYS A 138 -5.80 -34.35 3.98
N LYS A 139 -6.41 -35.51 3.73
CA LYS A 139 -6.09 -36.76 4.42
C LYS A 139 -4.86 -37.40 3.77
N ASP A 140 -3.68 -37.11 4.30
CA ASP A 140 -2.43 -37.75 3.85
C ASP A 140 -2.31 -39.21 4.31
N ARG A 141 -3.01 -39.59 5.38
CA ARG A 141 -3.07 -40.96 5.92
C ARG A 141 -4.49 -41.29 6.37
N SER A 142 -4.80 -42.58 6.48
CA SER A 142 -6.07 -43.03 7.07
C SER A 142 -6.21 -42.50 8.50
N ARG A 143 -7.41 -42.00 8.84
CA ARG A 143 -7.77 -41.40 10.15
C ARG A 143 -7.03 -40.11 10.54
N ALA A 144 -6.42 -39.39 9.60
CA ALA A 144 -5.95 -38.02 9.85
C ALA A 144 -7.11 -37.00 9.82
N PRO A 145 -7.08 -35.95 10.65
CA PRO A 145 -8.03 -34.84 10.55
C PRO A 145 -7.74 -33.96 9.33
N ILE A 146 -8.76 -33.23 8.87
CA ILE A 146 -8.58 -32.10 7.95
C ILE A 146 -8.74 -30.83 8.80
N SER A 147 -7.67 -30.48 9.51
CA SER A 147 -7.72 -29.41 10.52
C SER A 147 -8.00 -28.05 9.90
N ALA A 148 -7.51 -27.76 8.69
CA ALA A 148 -7.83 -26.52 7.99
C ALA A 148 -9.36 -26.35 7.76
N LYS A 149 -10.08 -27.43 7.45
CA LYS A 149 -11.55 -27.42 7.33
C LYS A 149 -12.22 -27.23 8.70
N LEU A 150 -11.68 -27.82 9.76
CA LEU A 150 -12.16 -27.58 11.12
C LEU A 150 -12.01 -26.10 11.50
N ILE A 151 -10.86 -25.48 11.22
CA ILE A 151 -10.63 -24.04 11.44
C ILE A 151 -11.65 -23.21 10.66
N ALA A 152 -11.85 -23.51 9.37
CA ALA A 152 -12.81 -22.79 8.54
C ALA A 152 -14.22 -22.83 9.15
N ASN A 153 -14.67 -24.02 9.57
CA ASN A 153 -15.96 -24.19 10.23
C ASN A 153 -16.05 -23.40 11.55
N MET A 154 -14.99 -23.38 12.37
CA MET A 154 -14.99 -22.61 13.63
C MET A 154 -15.09 -21.11 13.37
N LEU A 155 -14.37 -20.57 12.38
CA LEU A 155 -14.45 -19.16 12.00
C LEU A 155 -15.84 -18.78 11.50
N SER A 156 -16.45 -19.63 10.65
CA SER A 156 -17.82 -19.42 10.17
C SER A 156 -18.84 -19.45 11.31
N VAL A 157 -18.73 -20.42 12.23
CA VAL A 157 -19.66 -20.54 13.38
C VAL A 157 -19.47 -19.43 14.41
N ALA A 158 -18.24 -18.92 14.59
CA ALA A 158 -17.98 -17.75 15.44
C ALA A 158 -18.65 -16.46 14.91
N GLY A 159 -19.01 -16.43 13.62
CA GLY A 159 -19.75 -15.33 13.01
C GLY A 159 -18.92 -14.46 12.06
N ALA A 160 -17.81 -14.97 11.52
CA ALA A 160 -17.09 -14.30 10.45
C ALA A 160 -17.93 -14.27 9.17
N ASP A 161 -18.03 -13.10 8.55
CA ASP A 161 -18.79 -12.87 7.32
C ASP A 161 -17.88 -12.84 6.08
N HIS A 162 -16.58 -12.59 6.26
CA HIS A 162 -15.57 -12.54 5.20
C HIS A 162 -14.18 -12.91 5.75
N ILE A 163 -13.37 -13.62 4.99
CA ILE A 163 -11.95 -13.88 5.28
C ILE A 163 -11.05 -13.16 4.27
N ILE A 164 -10.06 -12.43 4.75
CA ILE A 164 -8.94 -11.92 3.93
C ILE A 164 -7.68 -12.63 4.40
N THR A 165 -6.96 -13.30 3.51
CA THR A 165 -5.74 -14.05 3.85
C THR A 165 -4.69 -13.87 2.77
N MET A 166 -3.47 -14.38 2.98
CA MET A 166 -2.38 -14.27 2.01
C MET A 166 -1.74 -15.64 1.80
N ASP A 167 -1.50 -16.00 0.53
CA ASP A 167 -0.80 -17.21 0.08
C ASP A 167 -1.17 -18.49 0.85
N LEU A 168 -2.46 -18.86 0.80
CA LEU A 168 -2.91 -20.16 1.33
C LEU A 168 -2.05 -21.30 0.78
N HIS A 169 -1.61 -22.19 1.69
CA HIS A 169 -0.80 -23.38 1.35
C HIS A 169 -1.39 -24.19 0.19
N ALA A 170 -2.72 -24.34 0.19
CA ALA A 170 -3.50 -24.92 -0.88
C ALA A 170 -4.66 -23.99 -1.24
N SER A 171 -4.80 -23.64 -2.52
CA SER A 171 -5.87 -22.74 -2.98
C SER A 171 -7.27 -23.32 -2.74
N GLN A 172 -7.39 -24.65 -2.62
CA GLN A 172 -8.63 -25.37 -2.31
C GLN A 172 -9.19 -25.03 -0.93
N ILE A 173 -8.39 -24.47 -0.01
CA ILE A 173 -8.85 -24.04 1.31
C ILE A 173 -9.95 -22.97 1.18
N GLN A 174 -9.97 -22.18 0.10
CA GLN A 174 -11.08 -21.25 -0.18
C GLN A 174 -12.43 -21.97 -0.23
N GLY A 175 -12.47 -23.19 -0.81
CA GLY A 175 -13.67 -24.02 -0.87
C GLY A 175 -14.04 -24.70 0.46
N PHE A 176 -13.28 -24.48 1.54
CA PHE A 176 -13.69 -24.91 2.88
C PHE A 176 -14.67 -23.95 3.53
N PHE A 177 -14.76 -22.71 3.03
CA PHE A 177 -15.67 -21.69 3.50
C PHE A 177 -16.89 -21.60 2.58
N ASP A 178 -18.04 -21.33 3.20
CA ASP A 178 -19.26 -20.94 2.49
C ASP A 178 -19.41 -19.40 2.40
N ILE A 179 -18.56 -18.67 3.15
CA ILE A 179 -18.41 -17.21 3.13
C ILE A 179 -17.33 -16.79 2.13
N PRO A 180 -17.35 -15.56 1.60
CA PRO A 180 -16.30 -15.08 0.70
C PRO A 180 -14.92 -15.15 1.36
N VAL A 181 -13.91 -15.48 0.53
CA VAL A 181 -12.50 -15.55 0.93
C VAL A 181 -11.67 -14.84 -0.13
N ASP A 182 -11.05 -13.74 0.27
CA ASP A 182 -10.04 -13.06 -0.55
C ASP A 182 -8.65 -13.62 -0.20
N ASN A 183 -8.16 -14.54 -1.04
CA ASN A 183 -6.78 -15.04 -0.95
C ASN A 183 -5.83 -14.15 -1.75
N LEU A 184 -5.15 -13.24 -1.06
CA LEU A 184 -4.14 -12.36 -1.63
C LEU A 184 -2.84 -13.13 -1.95
N PHE A 185 -2.03 -12.58 -2.85
CA PHE A 185 -0.74 -13.17 -3.23
C PHE A 185 0.38 -12.16 -3.02
N ALA A 186 1.49 -12.61 -2.44
CA ALA A 186 2.74 -11.87 -2.32
C ALA A 186 3.57 -11.91 -3.61
N GLU A 187 3.16 -12.72 -4.60
CA GLU A 187 3.83 -12.85 -5.90
C GLU A 187 4.20 -11.48 -6.53
N PRO A 188 3.30 -10.48 -6.62
CA PRO A 188 3.68 -9.16 -7.14
C PRO A 188 4.84 -8.52 -6.36
N ALA A 189 4.82 -8.62 -5.02
CA ALA A 189 5.86 -8.10 -4.13
C ALA A 189 7.20 -8.81 -4.32
N ILE A 190 7.16 -10.14 -4.48
CA ILE A 190 8.34 -10.96 -4.80
C ILE A 190 8.92 -10.55 -6.15
N LEU A 191 8.10 -10.42 -7.20
CA LEU A 191 8.55 -10.00 -8.53
C LEU A 191 9.23 -8.63 -8.50
N ARG A 192 8.65 -7.68 -7.74
CA ARG A 192 9.24 -6.36 -7.56
C ARG A 192 10.59 -6.43 -6.85
N TYR A 193 10.68 -7.19 -5.76
CA TYR A 193 11.93 -7.35 -5.02
C TYR A 193 13.01 -7.98 -5.92
N ILE A 194 12.70 -9.05 -6.67
CA ILE A 194 13.65 -9.71 -7.57
C ILE A 194 14.22 -8.69 -8.58
N ARG A 195 13.35 -7.86 -9.17
CA ARG A 195 13.76 -6.85 -10.17
C ARG A 195 14.58 -5.70 -9.58
N GLU A 196 14.29 -5.27 -8.35
CA GLU A 196 14.91 -4.11 -7.71
C GLU A 196 16.18 -4.46 -6.92
N SER A 197 16.28 -5.67 -6.38
CA SER A 197 17.30 -6.04 -5.38
C SER A 197 18.25 -7.14 -5.83
N ILE A 198 17.87 -8.01 -6.77
CA ILE A 198 18.76 -9.10 -7.23
C ILE A 198 19.52 -8.64 -8.48
N PRO A 199 20.86 -8.54 -8.43
CA PRO A 199 21.65 -8.17 -9.60
C PRO A 199 21.59 -9.29 -10.64
N ASN A 200 21.55 -8.93 -11.93
CA ASN A 200 21.50 -9.87 -13.04
C ASN A 200 20.36 -10.91 -12.92
N TRP A 201 19.21 -10.52 -12.35
CA TRP A 201 18.05 -11.40 -12.20
C TRP A 201 17.54 -11.99 -13.53
N LYS A 202 17.88 -11.39 -14.68
CA LYS A 202 17.53 -11.88 -16.02
C LYS A 202 18.20 -13.21 -16.38
N ASP A 203 19.30 -13.55 -15.73
CA ASP A 203 20.02 -14.82 -15.90
C ASP A 203 19.72 -15.79 -14.75
N ALA A 204 18.72 -15.47 -13.92
CA ALA A 204 18.33 -16.31 -12.80
C ALA A 204 17.40 -17.46 -13.22
N VAL A 205 17.29 -18.45 -12.35
CA VAL A 205 16.37 -19.59 -12.47
C VAL A 205 15.51 -19.66 -11.22
N ILE A 206 14.19 -19.77 -11.39
CA ILE A 206 13.25 -19.90 -10.27
C ILE A 206 13.13 -21.38 -9.90
N VAL A 207 13.37 -21.72 -8.64
CA VAL A 207 13.46 -23.12 -8.20
C VAL A 207 12.36 -23.44 -7.20
N SER A 208 11.69 -24.57 -7.37
CA SER A 208 10.79 -25.11 -6.35
C SER A 208 11.51 -26.11 -5.44
N PRO A 209 11.40 -25.98 -4.11
CA PRO A 209 12.00 -26.92 -3.17
C PRO A 209 11.32 -28.31 -3.15
N ASP A 210 10.09 -28.40 -3.66
CA ASP A 210 9.36 -29.65 -3.79
C ASP A 210 8.43 -29.67 -5.03
N ALA A 211 7.75 -30.81 -5.25
CA ALA A 211 6.85 -30.95 -6.37
C ALA A 211 5.51 -30.18 -6.21
N GLY A 212 5.13 -29.83 -4.98
CA GLY A 212 3.89 -29.11 -4.69
C GLY A 212 3.96 -27.64 -5.11
N GLY A 213 5.14 -27.03 -4.96
CA GLY A 213 5.40 -25.64 -5.34
C GLY A 213 5.57 -25.39 -6.85
N ALA A 214 5.49 -26.42 -7.70
CA ALA A 214 5.72 -26.31 -9.15
C ALA A 214 4.90 -25.19 -9.81
N LYS A 215 3.60 -25.12 -9.52
CA LYS A 215 2.69 -24.10 -10.09
C LYS A 215 3.06 -22.67 -9.67
N ARG A 216 3.59 -22.50 -8.46
CA ARG A 216 3.99 -21.21 -7.92
C ARG A 216 5.24 -20.70 -8.63
N VAL A 217 6.23 -21.56 -8.80
CA VAL A 217 7.49 -21.19 -9.45
C VAL A 217 7.32 -20.93 -10.94
N THR A 218 6.48 -21.71 -11.63
CA THR A 218 6.21 -21.49 -13.06
C THR A 218 5.51 -20.15 -13.28
N ALA A 219 4.54 -19.78 -12.43
CA ALA A 219 3.87 -18.48 -12.54
C ALA A 219 4.84 -17.29 -12.40
N ILE A 220 5.77 -17.37 -11.44
CA ILE A 220 6.80 -16.35 -11.24
C ILE A 220 7.79 -16.33 -12.41
N ALA A 221 8.24 -17.50 -12.85
CA ALA A 221 9.17 -17.66 -13.97
C ALA A 221 8.60 -17.09 -15.27
N ASP A 222 7.34 -17.40 -15.58
CA ASP A 222 6.63 -16.89 -16.76
C ASP A 222 6.53 -15.36 -16.75
N ARG A 223 6.22 -14.75 -15.59
CA ARG A 223 6.12 -13.28 -15.44
C ARG A 223 7.47 -12.57 -15.46
N LEU A 224 8.56 -13.27 -15.16
CA LEU A 224 9.92 -12.75 -15.29
C LEU A 224 10.57 -13.14 -16.63
N ASN A 225 9.93 -14.00 -17.42
CA ASN A 225 10.51 -14.62 -18.61
C ASN A 225 11.86 -15.30 -18.31
N LEU A 226 11.87 -16.13 -17.27
CA LEU A 226 13.02 -16.91 -16.80
C LEU A 226 12.77 -18.41 -16.92
N ASP A 227 13.85 -19.18 -16.87
CA ASP A 227 13.76 -20.63 -16.69
C ASP A 227 13.30 -20.98 -15.26
N PHE A 228 12.75 -22.18 -15.11
CA PHE A 228 12.47 -22.75 -13.79
C PHE A 228 13.12 -24.13 -13.61
N ALA A 229 13.36 -24.49 -12.36
CA ALA A 229 13.82 -25.80 -11.95
C ALA A 229 12.99 -26.33 -10.78
N LEU A 230 13.05 -27.65 -10.56
CA LEU A 230 12.27 -28.32 -9.53
C LEU A 230 13.12 -29.35 -8.81
N ILE A 231 13.05 -29.35 -7.49
CA ILE A 231 13.68 -30.37 -6.65
C ILE A 231 12.63 -31.40 -6.27
N HIS A 232 12.84 -32.64 -6.70
CA HIS A 232 12.01 -33.76 -6.28
C HIS A 232 12.69 -34.49 -5.13
N LYS A 233 12.03 -34.49 -3.97
CA LYS A 233 12.48 -35.23 -2.80
C LYS A 233 11.86 -36.63 -2.78
N GLU A 234 12.68 -37.66 -2.97
CA GLU A 234 12.26 -39.04 -2.76
C GLU A 234 12.28 -39.35 -1.26
N ARG A 235 11.10 -39.52 -0.66
CA ARG A 235 10.99 -39.98 0.74
C ARG A 235 11.16 -41.50 0.78
N LYS A 236 12.35 -41.98 1.17
CA LYS A 236 12.58 -43.41 1.43
C LYS A 236 12.34 -43.78 2.90
N ARG A 237 12.16 -45.08 3.15
CA ARG A 237 11.85 -45.68 4.46
C ARG A 237 12.99 -45.42 5.47
N ALA A 238 12.69 -45.64 6.75
CA ALA A 238 13.67 -45.53 7.83
C ALA A 238 14.97 -46.27 7.49
N ASN A 239 16.11 -45.59 7.68
CA ASN A 239 17.51 -46.01 7.45
C ASN A 239 18.14 -45.77 6.06
N GLU A 240 17.50 -45.04 5.13
CA GLU A 240 18.16 -44.55 3.90
C GLU A 240 18.31 -43.02 3.90
N VAL A 241 19.44 -42.53 3.37
CA VAL A 241 19.72 -41.09 3.19
C VAL A 241 18.72 -40.52 2.17
N GLU A 242 18.09 -39.39 2.50
CA GLU A 242 17.13 -38.72 1.62
C GLU A 242 17.78 -38.33 0.29
N LYS A 243 17.24 -38.80 -0.84
CA LYS A 243 17.72 -38.42 -2.18
C LYS A 243 16.89 -37.26 -2.72
N MET A 244 17.57 -36.16 -3.05
CA MET A 244 16.99 -35.03 -3.77
C MET A 244 17.48 -35.06 -5.22
N THR A 245 16.56 -34.99 -6.16
CA THR A 245 16.86 -34.94 -7.60
C THR A 245 16.45 -33.58 -8.13
N LEU A 246 17.39 -32.85 -8.73
CA LEU A 246 17.13 -31.59 -9.40
C LEU A 246 16.73 -31.85 -10.85
N VAL A 247 15.66 -31.19 -11.30
CA VAL A 247 15.19 -31.18 -12.69
C VAL A 247 15.23 -29.73 -13.17
N GLY A 248 16.03 -29.45 -14.20
CA GLY A 248 16.27 -28.10 -14.73
C GLY A 248 17.76 -27.72 -14.65
N ASP A 249 18.18 -26.75 -15.48
CA ASP A 249 19.57 -26.27 -15.51
C ASP A 249 19.76 -25.04 -14.64
N VAL A 250 20.63 -25.16 -13.64
CA VAL A 250 20.97 -24.10 -12.68
C VAL A 250 22.43 -23.68 -12.76
N LYS A 251 23.22 -24.29 -13.67
CA LYS A 251 24.66 -24.14 -13.71
C LYS A 251 25.05 -22.71 -14.08
N ASN A 252 25.94 -22.11 -13.29
CA ASN A 252 26.41 -20.73 -13.41
C ASN A 252 25.29 -19.67 -13.38
N LYS A 253 24.08 -20.02 -12.92
CA LYS A 253 22.94 -19.10 -12.79
C LYS A 253 22.70 -18.73 -11.33
N ILE A 254 21.98 -17.63 -11.10
CA ILE A 254 21.44 -17.30 -9.79
C ILE A 254 20.19 -18.16 -9.56
N ALA A 255 20.18 -19.01 -8.55
CA ALA A 255 19.03 -19.83 -8.22
C ALA A 255 18.17 -19.15 -7.15
N ILE A 256 16.87 -18.98 -7.43
CA ILE A 256 15.92 -18.34 -6.53
C ILE A 256 14.91 -19.40 -6.08
N LEU A 257 15.09 -19.95 -4.89
CA LEU A 257 14.13 -20.86 -4.28
C LEU A 257 12.88 -20.09 -3.85
N VAL A 258 11.69 -20.56 -4.22
CA VAL A 258 10.43 -19.95 -3.79
C VAL A 258 9.50 -20.99 -3.18
N ASP A 259 9.04 -20.72 -1.96
CA ASP A 259 8.07 -21.52 -1.23
C ASP A 259 6.98 -20.64 -0.57
N ASP A 260 5.85 -21.23 -0.17
CA ASP A 260 4.82 -20.48 0.58
C ASP A 260 5.27 -20.24 2.02
N MET A 261 5.90 -21.23 2.66
CA MET A 261 6.30 -21.09 4.05
C MET A 261 7.56 -21.89 4.39
N ALA A 262 8.36 -21.36 5.31
CA ALA A 262 9.51 -22.05 5.87
C ALA A 262 9.37 -22.21 7.39
N ASP A 263 9.35 -23.46 7.83
CA ASP A 263 9.16 -23.83 9.24
C ASP A 263 10.50 -24.14 9.92
N THR A 264 10.99 -25.38 9.85
CA THR A 264 12.29 -25.75 10.44
C THR A 264 13.49 -25.51 9.51
N CYS A 265 13.24 -24.98 8.31
CA CYS A 265 14.20 -24.73 7.23
C CYS A 265 15.01 -25.94 6.72
N GLY A 266 14.78 -27.17 7.22
CA GLY A 266 15.57 -28.33 6.81
C GLY A 266 15.48 -28.62 5.31
N THR A 267 14.26 -28.64 4.74
CA THR A 267 14.05 -28.86 3.30
C THR A 267 14.67 -27.75 2.46
N VAL A 268 14.49 -26.49 2.87
CA VAL A 268 14.96 -25.32 2.11
C VAL A 268 16.49 -25.27 2.14
N CYS A 269 17.15 -25.46 3.28
CA CYS A 269 18.62 -25.50 3.35
C CYS A 269 19.21 -26.63 2.51
N LEU A 270 18.67 -27.85 2.61
CA LEU A 270 19.12 -28.98 1.78
C LEU A 270 18.93 -28.72 0.28
N ALA A 271 17.83 -28.06 -0.10
CA ALA A 271 17.60 -27.62 -1.47
C ALA A 271 18.65 -26.60 -1.92
N GLY A 272 19.02 -25.65 -1.04
CA GLY A 272 20.11 -24.70 -1.28
C GLY A 272 21.45 -25.39 -1.52
N ASP A 273 21.82 -26.34 -0.67
CA ASP A 273 23.06 -27.10 -0.81
C ASP A 273 23.09 -27.86 -2.14
N LYS A 274 21.97 -28.48 -2.54
CA LYS A 274 21.85 -29.17 -3.84
C LYS A 274 21.97 -28.26 -5.04
N LEU A 275 21.53 -27.01 -4.94
CA LEU A 275 21.72 -26.03 -6.01
C LEU A 275 23.18 -25.64 -6.17
N ILE A 276 23.89 -25.45 -5.06
CA ILE A 276 25.35 -25.18 -5.08
C ILE A 276 26.11 -26.39 -5.63
N GLU A 277 25.80 -27.62 -5.19
CA GLU A 277 26.40 -28.84 -5.73
C GLU A 277 26.18 -28.99 -7.26
N ALA A 278 25.02 -28.55 -7.75
CA ALA A 278 24.68 -28.54 -9.18
C ALA A 278 25.33 -27.38 -9.96
N GLY A 279 26.09 -26.50 -9.29
CA GLY A 279 26.85 -25.42 -9.89
C GLY A 279 26.13 -24.07 -9.98
N ALA A 280 25.09 -23.83 -9.17
CA ALA A 280 24.50 -22.49 -9.05
C ALA A 280 25.53 -21.48 -8.52
N ALA A 281 25.53 -20.28 -9.09
CA ALA A 281 26.49 -19.22 -8.73
C ALA A 281 26.17 -18.58 -7.36
N LYS A 282 24.87 -18.36 -7.10
CA LYS A 282 24.33 -17.85 -5.84
C LYS A 282 22.95 -18.44 -5.61
N VAL A 283 22.54 -18.56 -4.35
CA VAL A 283 21.21 -19.03 -3.99
C VAL A 283 20.50 -18.02 -3.09
N TYR A 284 19.29 -17.65 -3.48
CA TYR A 284 18.34 -16.86 -2.68
C TYR A 284 17.16 -17.75 -2.31
N ALA A 285 16.53 -17.48 -1.16
CA ALA A 285 15.29 -18.13 -0.77
C ALA A 285 14.19 -17.10 -0.53
N PHE A 286 13.01 -17.31 -1.09
CA PHE A 286 11.78 -16.57 -0.81
C PHE A 286 10.79 -17.51 -0.14
N CYS A 287 10.26 -17.10 1.01
CA CYS A 287 9.19 -17.79 1.69
C CYS A 287 8.16 -16.77 2.14
N VAL A 288 6.91 -16.86 1.68
CA VAL A 288 5.90 -15.86 2.06
C VAL A 288 5.76 -15.81 3.58
N HIS A 289 5.57 -16.95 4.22
CA HIS A 289 5.44 -17.06 5.68
C HIS A 289 6.72 -17.63 6.30
N GLY A 290 7.52 -16.78 6.94
CA GLY A 290 8.68 -17.18 7.74
C GLY A 290 8.28 -17.65 9.14
N ILE A 291 7.96 -18.94 9.31
CA ILE A 291 7.56 -19.52 10.60
C ILE A 291 8.79 -19.72 11.50
N PHE A 292 9.90 -20.18 10.92
CA PHE A 292 11.23 -20.28 11.55
C PHE A 292 11.25 -20.88 12.96
N SER A 293 10.65 -22.08 13.12
CA SER A 293 10.61 -22.78 14.40
C SER A 293 11.84 -23.67 14.64
N GLY A 294 12.11 -23.98 15.92
CA GLY A 294 13.18 -24.88 16.32
C GLY A 294 14.56 -24.39 15.88
N SER A 295 15.32 -25.23 15.19
CA SER A 295 16.69 -24.92 14.72
C SER A 295 16.75 -24.13 13.41
N ALA A 296 15.64 -23.54 12.96
CA ALA A 296 15.55 -22.81 11.69
C ALA A 296 16.60 -21.70 11.57
N LEU A 297 16.69 -20.79 12.55
CA LEU A 297 17.59 -19.65 12.48
C LEU A 297 19.07 -20.06 12.43
N GLN A 298 19.45 -21.09 13.21
CA GLN A 298 20.79 -21.66 13.16
C GLN A 298 21.09 -22.23 11.75
N ARG A 299 20.18 -23.04 11.21
CA ARG A 299 20.33 -23.61 9.86
C ARG A 299 20.43 -22.55 8.78
N LEU A 300 19.69 -21.44 8.90
CA LEU A 300 19.76 -20.33 7.95
C LEU A 300 21.09 -19.58 8.06
N ASN A 301 21.59 -19.35 9.27
CA ASN A 301 22.92 -18.76 9.47
C ASN A 301 24.02 -19.61 8.83
N ASP A 302 23.98 -20.92 9.05
CA ASP A 302 24.96 -21.88 8.54
C ASP A 302 24.77 -22.22 7.04
N SER A 303 23.65 -21.80 6.43
CA SER A 303 23.30 -22.15 5.05
C SER A 303 24.12 -21.41 3.99
N VAL A 304 24.03 -21.91 2.76
CA VAL A 304 24.62 -21.28 1.56
C VAL A 304 23.87 -20.05 1.03
N PHE A 305 22.76 -19.65 1.66
CA PHE A 305 21.94 -18.55 1.14
C PHE A 305 22.65 -17.20 1.24
N GLU A 306 22.58 -16.44 0.15
CA GLU A 306 22.98 -15.04 0.10
C GLU A 306 22.01 -14.18 0.93
N ALA A 307 20.71 -14.41 0.74
CA ALA A 307 19.64 -13.81 1.53
C ALA A 307 18.40 -14.72 1.57
N VAL A 308 17.66 -14.61 2.67
CA VAL A 308 16.39 -15.31 2.90
C VAL A 308 15.30 -14.25 3.05
N ILE A 309 14.46 -14.12 2.05
CA ILE A 309 13.45 -13.09 1.95
C ILE A 309 12.11 -13.67 2.41
N VAL A 310 11.49 -12.99 3.36
CA VAL A 310 10.16 -13.33 3.87
C VAL A 310 9.24 -12.12 3.88
N THR A 311 7.95 -12.32 4.14
CA THR A 311 7.03 -11.21 4.41
C THR A 311 6.81 -11.02 5.91
N ASN A 312 6.32 -9.85 6.31
CA ASN A 312 5.86 -9.59 7.67
C ASN A 312 4.44 -10.14 7.94
N THR A 313 3.98 -11.18 7.23
CA THR A 313 2.75 -11.92 7.59
C THR A 313 2.86 -12.58 8.98
N ILE A 314 4.08 -12.88 9.41
CA ILE A 314 4.47 -13.30 10.76
C ILE A 314 5.52 -12.30 11.26
N PRO A 315 5.54 -11.89 12.55
CA PRO A 315 6.58 -11.01 13.09
C PRO A 315 7.99 -11.55 12.83
N GLN A 316 8.92 -10.69 12.38
CA GLN A 316 10.29 -11.09 12.01
C GLN A 316 11.38 -10.27 12.71
N GLU A 317 11.03 -9.28 13.51
CA GLU A 317 11.94 -8.30 14.08
C GLU A 317 13.04 -8.99 14.92
N GLU A 318 12.67 -9.97 15.74
CA GLU A 318 13.62 -10.75 16.53
C GLU A 318 14.42 -11.75 15.67
N ASN A 319 13.78 -12.37 14.68
CA ASN A 319 14.45 -13.31 13.78
C ASN A 319 15.56 -12.62 12.96
N MET A 320 15.31 -11.39 12.48
CA MET A 320 16.31 -10.60 11.74
C MET A 320 17.49 -10.14 12.60
N LYS A 321 17.30 -9.95 13.92
CA LYS A 321 18.41 -9.65 14.84
C LYS A 321 19.33 -10.86 15.02
N ILE A 322 18.76 -12.07 15.04
CA ILE A 322 19.50 -13.33 15.24
C ILE A 322 20.13 -13.84 13.94
N CYS A 323 19.48 -13.60 12.80
CA CYS A 323 19.93 -14.05 11.49
C CYS A 323 19.99 -12.88 10.50
N PRO A 324 21.19 -12.31 10.24
CA PRO A 324 21.34 -11.14 9.37
C PRO A 324 21.07 -11.42 7.88
N LYS A 325 20.95 -12.70 7.49
CA LYS A 325 20.54 -13.10 6.14
C LYS A 325 19.06 -12.88 5.87
N ILE A 326 18.23 -12.76 6.92
CA ILE A 326 16.79 -12.58 6.77
C ILE A 326 16.49 -11.13 6.36
N GLN A 327 15.69 -10.99 5.31
CA GLN A 327 15.13 -9.72 4.87
C GLN A 327 13.61 -9.82 4.82
N CYS A 328 12.92 -8.73 5.16
CA CYS A 328 11.47 -8.74 5.29
C CYS A 328 10.80 -7.75 4.33
N ILE A 329 9.86 -8.26 3.53
CA ILE A 329 8.99 -7.47 2.65
C ILE A 329 7.75 -7.07 3.45
N ASP A 330 7.47 -5.77 3.47
CA ASP A 330 6.25 -5.23 4.07
C ASP A 330 5.03 -5.43 3.17
N ILE A 331 4.06 -6.19 3.65
CA ILE A 331 2.78 -6.49 2.98
C ILE A 331 1.60 -5.66 3.53
N SER A 332 1.84 -4.76 4.49
CA SER A 332 0.78 -3.93 5.09
C SER A 332 0.02 -3.11 4.05
N MET A 333 0.69 -2.66 2.97
CA MET A 333 0.04 -1.95 1.86
C MET A 333 -0.97 -2.81 1.10
N ILE A 334 -0.64 -4.09 0.90
CA ILE A 334 -1.51 -5.04 0.19
C ILE A 334 -2.75 -5.31 1.03
N LEU A 335 -2.57 -5.55 2.34
CA LEU A 335 -3.68 -5.78 3.27
C LEU A 335 -4.55 -4.53 3.47
N ALA A 336 -3.94 -3.35 3.65
CA ALA A 336 -4.67 -2.09 3.79
C ALA A 336 -5.54 -1.83 2.55
N GLU A 337 -5.00 -1.98 1.35
CA GLU A 337 -5.75 -1.77 0.12
C GLU A 337 -6.83 -2.84 -0.09
N ALA A 338 -6.60 -4.10 0.32
CA ALA A 338 -7.63 -5.14 0.30
C ALA A 338 -8.79 -4.81 1.26
N ILE A 339 -8.50 -4.36 2.47
CA ILE A 339 -9.49 -3.89 3.45
C ILE A 339 -10.29 -2.72 2.89
N ARG A 340 -9.61 -1.69 2.34
CA ARG A 340 -10.24 -0.52 1.74
C ARG A 340 -11.20 -0.90 0.61
N ARG A 341 -10.77 -1.78 -0.29
CA ARG A 341 -11.59 -2.25 -1.42
C ARG A 341 -12.78 -3.08 -0.96
N THR A 342 -12.57 -3.97 0.01
CA THR A 342 -13.63 -4.79 0.62
C THR A 342 -14.70 -3.94 1.29
N HIS A 343 -14.29 -2.85 1.94
CA HIS A 343 -15.19 -1.89 2.56
C HIS A 343 -16.00 -1.11 1.51
N ASN A 344 -15.33 -0.63 0.46
CA ASN A 344 -15.94 0.19 -0.59
C ASN A 344 -16.69 -0.60 -1.67
N GLY A 345 -16.63 -1.94 -1.66
CA GLY A 345 -17.18 -2.78 -2.74
C GLY A 345 -16.39 -2.69 -4.05
N GLU A 346 -15.12 -2.31 -4.01
CA GLU A 346 -14.23 -2.24 -5.16
C GLU A 346 -13.58 -3.59 -5.47
N SER A 347 -13.12 -3.80 -6.71
CA SER A 347 -12.48 -5.05 -7.11
C SER A 347 -11.15 -5.28 -6.40
N VAL A 348 -11.07 -6.30 -5.55
CA VAL A 348 -9.83 -6.76 -4.90
C VAL A 348 -8.90 -7.46 -5.88
N SER A 349 -9.43 -8.04 -6.97
CA SER A 349 -8.66 -8.80 -7.98
C SER A 349 -7.57 -7.98 -8.66
N TYR A 350 -7.66 -6.65 -8.65
CA TYR A 350 -6.61 -5.76 -9.15
C TYR A 350 -5.26 -5.95 -8.42
N LEU A 351 -5.30 -6.27 -7.11
CA LEU A 351 -4.12 -6.57 -6.30
C LEU A 351 -3.44 -7.89 -6.71
N PHE A 352 -4.19 -8.74 -7.42
CA PHE A 352 -3.78 -9.91 -8.21
C PHE A 352 -2.46 -9.76 -8.95
N SER A 353 -2.39 -8.64 -9.67
CA SER A 353 -1.41 -8.45 -10.74
C SER A 353 -0.64 -7.15 -10.58
N ASN A 354 -1.16 -6.21 -9.79
CA ASN A 354 -0.57 -4.90 -9.59
C ASN A 354 -0.36 -4.65 -8.10
N ILE A 355 0.89 -4.39 -7.70
CA ILE A 355 1.12 -3.70 -6.43
C ILE A 355 0.59 -2.29 -6.64
N SER A 356 -0.30 -1.83 -5.76
CA SER A 356 -0.71 -0.42 -5.67
C SER A 356 0.54 0.43 -5.44
N CYS A 357 1.15 0.87 -6.52
CA CYS A 357 2.29 1.75 -6.49
C CYS A 357 1.72 3.12 -6.14
N MET A 358 2.16 3.70 -5.02
CA MET A 358 1.91 5.12 -4.74
C MET A 358 2.43 6.01 -5.89
N LYS A 359 3.38 5.50 -6.70
CA LYS A 359 3.81 6.13 -7.95
C LYS A 359 2.70 6.22 -8.99
N LEU A 360 1.67 5.38 -8.99
CA LEU A 360 0.56 5.47 -9.93
C LEU A 360 -0.37 6.63 -9.57
N ILE A 361 -0.54 6.98 -8.30
CA ILE A 361 -1.28 8.20 -7.93
C ILE A 361 -0.46 9.45 -8.27
N ILE A 362 0.85 9.42 -8.05
CA ILE A 362 1.74 10.52 -8.48
C ILE A 362 1.81 10.61 -10.00
N LEU A 363 1.84 9.49 -10.72
CA LEU A 363 1.84 9.43 -12.17
C LEU A 363 0.46 9.78 -12.73
N VAL A 364 -0.65 9.44 -12.08
CA VAL A 364 -2.02 9.84 -12.48
C VAL A 364 -2.26 11.30 -12.14
N LEU A 365 -1.69 11.85 -11.07
CA LEU A 365 -1.67 13.29 -10.80
C LEU A 365 -0.80 14.03 -11.83
N LEU A 366 0.37 13.49 -12.18
CA LEU A 366 1.23 14.02 -13.25
C LEU A 366 0.57 13.87 -14.62
N LEU A 367 -0.11 12.76 -14.90
CA LEU A 367 -0.81 12.48 -16.16
C LEU A 367 -2.13 13.24 -16.25
N SER A 368 -2.80 13.54 -15.14
CA SER A 368 -3.96 14.44 -15.11
C SER A 368 -3.52 15.88 -15.37
N VAL A 369 -2.30 16.26 -14.97
CA VAL A 369 -1.69 17.53 -15.40
C VAL A 369 -1.34 17.50 -16.90
N PHE A 370 -0.92 16.34 -17.45
CA PHE A 370 -0.67 16.17 -18.90
C PHE A 370 -1.94 16.05 -19.75
N SER A 371 -3.05 15.52 -19.21
CA SER A 371 -4.31 15.32 -19.96
C SER A 371 -5.10 16.62 -20.17
N ILE A 372 -4.68 17.72 -19.55
CA ILE A 372 -5.19 19.06 -19.86
C ILE A 372 -4.45 19.63 -21.10
N VAL A 373 -3.46 18.93 -21.65
CA VAL A 373 -2.67 19.35 -22.82
C VAL A 373 -3.15 18.69 -24.12
N GLU A 374 -4.46 18.51 -24.29
CA GLU A 374 -5.04 18.30 -25.62
C GLU A 374 -5.45 19.65 -26.22
N ALA A 375 -4.58 20.16 -27.09
CA ALA A 375 -4.82 21.22 -28.09
C ALA A 375 -5.87 22.28 -27.71
N GLN A 376 -5.63 23.05 -26.66
CA GLN A 376 -6.41 24.26 -26.39
C GLN A 376 -5.58 25.53 -26.59
N VAL A 377 -6.24 26.56 -27.12
CA VAL A 377 -5.77 27.94 -27.08
C VAL A 377 -6.01 28.42 -25.65
N TRP A 378 -4.96 28.84 -24.96
CA TRP A 378 -5.06 29.26 -23.56
C TRP A 378 -5.17 30.77 -23.50
N GLU A 379 -6.24 31.28 -22.89
CA GLU A 379 -6.31 32.69 -22.46
C GLU A 379 -5.54 32.83 -21.14
N THR A 380 -4.49 33.62 -21.13
CA THR A 380 -3.84 34.04 -19.88
C THR A 380 -4.71 35.11 -19.20
N GLY A 381 -4.63 35.22 -17.87
CA GLY A 381 -5.44 36.15 -17.06
C GLY A 381 -5.26 37.65 -17.34
N ASP A 382 -4.57 38.01 -18.42
CA ASP A 382 -4.43 39.34 -19.02
C ASP A 382 -5.10 39.46 -20.41
N ASN A 383 -5.95 38.51 -20.79
CA ASN A 383 -6.63 38.38 -22.10
C ASN A 383 -5.68 38.18 -23.31
N SER A 384 -4.43 37.75 -23.10
CA SER A 384 -3.57 37.31 -24.21
C SER A 384 -3.72 35.80 -24.49
N THR A 385 -3.63 35.38 -25.75
CA THR A 385 -3.79 33.97 -26.15
C THR A 385 -2.45 33.32 -26.47
N ILE A 386 -2.14 32.19 -25.85
CA ILE A 386 -0.93 31.38 -26.13
C ILE A 386 -1.35 30.03 -26.72
N LYS A 387 -0.79 29.67 -27.89
CA LYS A 387 -1.01 28.37 -28.56
C LYS A 387 0.01 27.34 -28.07
N GLY A 388 -0.47 26.21 -27.54
CA GLY A 388 0.36 25.06 -27.15
C GLY A 388 0.53 24.03 -28.28
N CYS A 389 1.56 23.18 -28.17
CA CYS A 389 1.94 22.20 -29.20
C CYS A 389 1.17 20.87 -29.07
N SER A 390 0.91 20.19 -30.19
CA SER A 390 0.32 18.84 -30.24
C SER A 390 1.40 17.76 -30.43
N THR A 391 1.10 16.52 -30.10
CA THR A 391 1.97 15.33 -30.22
C THR A 391 2.38 14.95 -31.66
N LYS A 392 2.08 15.78 -32.67
CA LYS A 392 2.37 15.53 -34.10
C LYS A 392 3.38 16.47 -34.75
N CYS A 393 4.14 17.27 -34.00
CA CYS A 393 5.20 18.08 -34.58
C CYS A 393 6.43 17.21 -34.89
N ALA A 394 6.56 16.83 -36.16
CA ALA A 394 7.76 16.27 -36.74
C ALA A 394 8.39 17.34 -37.65
N MET A 395 9.70 17.55 -37.46
CA MET A 395 10.66 18.19 -38.38
C MET A 395 10.50 19.70 -38.60
N ASP A 396 11.17 20.53 -37.76
CA ASP A 396 12.05 21.67 -38.14
C ASP A 396 12.30 22.66 -36.98
N ASN A 397 13.30 23.55 -37.12
CA ASN A 397 13.82 24.53 -36.13
C ASN A 397 12.80 25.50 -35.49
N SER A 398 11.51 25.41 -35.81
CA SER A 398 10.39 26.08 -35.12
C SER A 398 10.10 25.56 -33.70
N ASP A 399 10.71 24.43 -33.29
CA ASP A 399 10.47 23.78 -32.00
C ASP A 399 10.99 24.55 -30.78
N LEU A 400 12.12 25.26 -30.90
CA LEU A 400 12.73 25.95 -29.76
C LEU A 400 11.91 27.18 -29.31
N ASP A 401 11.33 27.88 -30.28
CA ASP A 401 10.44 29.03 -30.03
C ASP A 401 9.11 28.59 -29.42
N CYS A 402 8.61 27.40 -29.80
CA CYS A 402 7.41 26.78 -29.22
C CYS A 402 7.62 26.35 -27.76
N TRP A 403 8.80 25.79 -27.44
CA TRP A 403 9.17 25.45 -26.07
C TRP A 403 9.39 26.69 -25.21
N ASN A 404 10.01 27.74 -25.75
CA ASN A 404 10.17 29.02 -25.05
C ASN A 404 8.81 29.67 -24.74
N LYS A 405 7.85 29.63 -25.67
CA LYS A 405 6.47 30.09 -25.45
C LYS A 405 5.71 29.28 -24.39
N THR A 406 5.96 27.98 -24.33
CA THR A 406 5.41 27.09 -23.28
C THR A 406 6.01 27.44 -21.92
N LEU A 407 7.31 27.71 -21.87
CA LEU A 407 8.00 28.18 -20.67
C LEU A 407 7.46 29.55 -20.21
N GLU A 408 7.26 30.47 -21.15
CA GLU A 408 6.71 31.81 -20.91
C GLU A 408 5.26 31.73 -20.40
N PHE A 409 4.45 30.79 -20.89
CA PHE A 409 3.11 30.52 -20.35
C PHE A 409 3.15 30.01 -18.91
N PHE A 410 4.06 29.08 -18.58
CA PHE A 410 4.22 28.60 -17.21
C PHE A 410 4.71 29.71 -16.27
N GLU A 411 5.65 30.55 -16.72
CA GLU A 411 6.10 31.72 -15.98
C GLU A 411 4.97 32.73 -15.77
N LYS A 412 4.18 33.06 -16.81
CA LYS A 412 3.04 33.98 -16.71
C LYS A 412 1.91 33.42 -15.83
N SER A 413 1.62 32.11 -15.92
CA SER A 413 0.62 31.45 -15.08
C SER A 413 1.06 31.38 -13.62
N LEU A 414 2.35 31.12 -13.36
CA LEU A 414 2.92 31.17 -12.02
C LEU A 414 2.85 32.59 -11.45
N ILE A 415 3.16 33.61 -12.25
CA ILE A 415 3.01 35.02 -11.86
C ILE A 415 1.54 35.37 -11.59
N ALA A 416 0.60 34.89 -12.39
CA ALA A 416 -0.84 35.13 -12.17
C ALA A 416 -1.37 34.44 -10.90
N GLN A 417 -0.92 33.21 -10.62
CA GLN A 417 -1.21 32.49 -9.39
C GLN A 417 -0.64 33.21 -8.17
N LEU A 418 0.60 33.71 -8.27
CA LEU A 418 1.24 34.54 -7.24
C LEU A 418 0.52 35.89 -7.06
N ARG A 419 -0.02 36.50 -8.11
CA ARG A 419 -0.87 37.71 -8.03
C ARG A 419 -2.17 37.45 -7.29
N ASN A 420 -2.86 36.35 -7.60
CA ASN A 420 -4.08 35.95 -6.88
C ASN A 420 -3.78 35.65 -5.40
N TYR A 421 -2.64 35.01 -5.13
CA TYR A 421 -2.16 34.77 -3.77
C TYR A 421 -1.92 36.08 -2.99
N VAL A 422 -1.32 37.09 -3.61
CA VAL A 422 -1.09 38.42 -3.00
C VAL A 422 -2.42 39.17 -2.80
N SER A 423 -3.35 39.06 -3.75
CA SER A 423 -4.70 39.64 -3.59
C SER A 423 -5.44 39.02 -2.41
N VAL A 424 -5.33 37.71 -2.22
CA VAL A 424 -5.90 36.99 -1.06
C VAL A 424 -5.20 37.42 0.24
N GLN A 425 -3.87 37.58 0.25
CA GLN A 425 -3.13 38.08 1.42
C GLN A 425 -3.48 39.53 1.78
N VAL A 426 -3.66 40.41 0.79
CA VAL A 426 -4.12 41.78 1.00
C VAL A 426 -5.55 41.79 1.55
N ASN A 427 -6.43 40.90 1.07
CA ASN A 427 -7.78 40.75 1.63
C ASN A 427 -7.76 40.25 3.10
N ILE A 428 -6.80 39.38 3.45
CA ILE A 428 -6.58 38.89 4.82
C ILE A 428 -5.99 40.00 5.72
N ASP A 429 -5.03 40.79 5.25
CA ASP A 429 -4.48 41.96 5.97
C ASP A 429 -5.54 43.05 6.19
N GLN A 430 -6.35 43.33 5.16
CA GLN A 430 -7.49 44.24 5.27
C GLN A 430 -8.56 43.71 6.22
N TRP A 431 -8.79 42.40 6.26
CA TRP A 431 -9.68 41.76 7.24
C TRP A 431 -9.12 41.86 8.67
N TRP A 432 -7.80 41.74 8.84
CA TRP A 432 -7.06 41.94 10.10
C TRP A 432 -7.18 43.38 10.63
N ARG A 433 -6.97 44.39 9.78
CA ARG A 433 -7.18 45.81 10.13
C ARG A 433 -8.62 46.10 10.55
N ARG A 434 -9.60 45.36 10.00
CA ARG A 434 -11.02 45.47 10.35
C ARG A 434 -11.39 44.82 11.69
N HIS A 435 -10.60 43.85 12.20
CA HIS A 435 -10.99 43.01 13.36
C HIS A 435 -9.98 42.94 14.52
N GLY A 436 -8.91 43.74 14.50
CA GLY A 436 -8.21 44.17 15.71
C GLY A 436 -6.78 43.65 15.91
N LYS A 437 -5.80 44.51 15.59
CA LYS A 437 -4.60 44.88 16.39
C LYS A 437 -3.75 45.88 15.59
N SER A 438 -3.13 46.83 16.29
CA SER A 438 -2.41 47.99 15.74
C SER A 438 -0.90 47.78 15.62
N ASP A 439 -0.44 46.58 15.24
CA ASP A 439 0.98 46.34 14.97
C ASP A 439 1.14 46.00 13.50
N GLY A 440 1.40 47.05 12.71
CA GLY A 440 1.77 46.92 11.31
C GLY A 440 3.13 46.26 11.19
N GLN A 441 3.20 45.07 10.60
CA GLN A 441 4.47 44.56 10.11
C GLN A 441 4.92 45.41 8.92
N ASN A 442 6.16 45.90 9.01
CA ASN A 442 6.76 46.77 8.03
C ASN A 442 6.98 45.97 6.74
N PHE A 443 6.40 46.41 5.62
CA PHE A 443 6.58 45.76 4.32
C PHE A 443 8.06 45.61 3.91
N GLU A 444 8.95 46.40 4.53
CA GLU A 444 10.40 46.28 4.37
C GLU A 444 10.99 44.99 4.96
N ASP A 445 10.46 44.48 6.07
CA ASP A 445 10.93 43.22 6.67
C ASP A 445 10.55 42.02 5.79
N VAL A 446 9.33 42.01 5.27
CA VAL A 446 8.86 40.98 4.32
C VAL A 446 9.68 41.04 3.03
N ARG A 447 10.01 42.25 2.54
CA ARG A 447 10.90 42.44 1.39
C ARG A 447 12.29 41.89 1.67
N ALA A 448 12.84 42.14 2.85
CA ALA A 448 14.17 41.67 3.26
C ALA A 448 14.21 40.13 3.38
N THR A 449 13.23 39.53 4.06
CA THR A 449 13.13 38.06 4.23
C THR A 449 12.90 37.35 2.89
N ALA A 450 12.06 37.91 2.01
CA ALA A 450 11.84 37.35 0.68
C ALA A 450 13.09 37.46 -0.18
N LYS A 451 13.80 38.60 -0.17
CA LYS A 451 15.09 38.75 -0.86
C LYS A 451 16.16 37.83 -0.32
N GLU A 452 16.20 37.59 0.99
CA GLU A 452 17.16 36.67 1.60
C GLU A 452 16.88 35.21 1.22
N ALA A 453 15.61 34.79 1.27
CA ALA A 453 15.19 33.44 0.88
C ALA A 453 15.42 33.18 -0.62
N LEU A 454 15.09 34.14 -1.48
CA LEU A 454 15.34 34.08 -2.93
C LEU A 454 16.84 34.26 -3.27
N GLY A 455 17.57 35.05 -2.49
CA GLY A 455 19.02 35.24 -2.65
C GLY A 455 19.82 33.98 -2.33
N LYS A 456 19.41 33.22 -1.31
CA LYS A 456 20.00 31.90 -0.99
C LYS A 456 19.77 30.86 -2.11
N LEU A 457 18.72 31.02 -2.92
CA LEU A 457 18.47 30.20 -4.12
C LEU A 457 19.34 30.60 -5.33
N ILE A 458 19.92 31.81 -5.33
CA ILE A 458 20.81 32.30 -6.40
C ILE A 458 22.23 31.76 -6.22
N VAL A 459 22.72 31.63 -4.98
CA VAL A 459 24.13 31.34 -4.70
C VAL A 459 24.53 29.88 -5.01
N ASP A 460 23.60 28.93 -4.98
CA ASP A 460 23.99 27.52 -5.13
C ASP A 460 23.78 26.91 -6.53
N LYS A 461 22.87 27.40 -7.40
CA LYS A 461 22.53 26.66 -8.66
C LYS A 461 22.02 27.45 -9.88
N ASP A 462 22.29 28.75 -10.06
CA ASP A 462 21.93 29.50 -11.30
C ASP A 462 20.50 29.21 -11.83
N VAL A 463 19.53 29.12 -10.92
CA VAL A 463 18.18 28.63 -11.24
C VAL A 463 17.31 29.74 -11.84
N LEU A 464 17.47 30.99 -11.40
CA LEU A 464 16.70 32.17 -11.84
C LEU A 464 17.65 33.36 -12.10
N SER A 465 17.38 34.16 -13.13
CA SER A 465 18.19 35.38 -13.38
C SER A 465 17.89 36.45 -12.32
N SER A 466 18.91 37.18 -11.88
CA SER A 466 18.75 38.27 -10.90
C SER A 466 17.74 39.33 -11.36
N ASN A 467 17.61 39.54 -12.67
CA ASN A 467 16.64 40.48 -13.26
C ASN A 467 15.19 39.97 -13.11
N THR A 468 14.96 38.67 -13.27
CA THR A 468 13.64 38.04 -13.08
C THR A 468 13.19 38.11 -11.62
N VAL A 469 14.11 37.83 -10.68
CA VAL A 469 13.82 37.90 -9.24
C VAL A 469 13.51 39.33 -8.82
N ASN A 470 14.29 40.32 -9.28
CA ASN A 470 14.03 41.73 -8.97
C ASN A 470 12.71 42.21 -9.59
N GLY A 471 12.39 41.80 -10.82
CA GLY A 471 11.11 42.14 -11.47
C GLY A 471 9.89 41.58 -10.74
N VAL A 472 9.98 40.34 -10.22
CA VAL A 472 8.93 39.73 -9.40
C VAL A 472 8.77 40.48 -8.07
N VAL A 473 9.89 40.80 -7.40
CA VAL A 473 9.88 41.55 -6.13
C VAL A 473 9.29 42.95 -6.30
N ASP A 474 9.65 43.67 -7.37
CA ASP A 474 9.16 45.03 -7.60
C ASP A 474 7.68 45.05 -8.03
N SER A 475 7.23 44.06 -8.83
CA SER A 475 5.80 43.93 -9.19
C SER A 475 4.92 43.59 -7.98
N LEU A 476 5.44 42.83 -7.01
CA LEU A 476 4.75 42.52 -5.76
C LEU A 476 4.58 43.78 -4.89
N ILE A 477 5.59 44.64 -4.85
CA ILE A 477 5.60 45.85 -4.02
C ILE A 477 4.72 46.94 -4.63
N ASP A 478 4.73 47.09 -5.95
CA ASP A 478 3.92 48.12 -6.63
C ASP A 478 2.42 47.83 -6.49
N GLN A 479 2.03 46.55 -6.49
CA GLN A 479 0.66 46.14 -6.18
C GLN A 479 0.28 46.33 -4.71
N ALA A 480 1.17 46.02 -3.76
CA ALA A 480 0.93 46.25 -2.34
C ALA A 480 0.66 47.75 -2.05
N LYS A 481 1.37 48.65 -2.73
CA LYS A 481 1.15 50.12 -2.65
C LYS A 481 -0.18 50.56 -3.27
N LYS A 482 -0.58 49.98 -4.42
CA LYS A 482 -1.87 50.29 -5.08
C LYS A 482 -3.09 49.96 -4.22
N TYR A 483 -3.01 48.90 -3.42
CA TYR A 483 -4.12 48.44 -2.58
C TYR A 483 -4.20 49.12 -1.20
N SER A 484 -3.11 49.69 -0.68
CA SER A 484 -3.16 50.41 0.60
C SER A 484 -3.87 51.77 0.52
N ASN A 485 -3.95 52.36 -0.68
CA ASN A 485 -4.53 53.70 -0.90
C ASN A 485 -6.05 53.72 -1.19
N ARG A 486 -6.76 52.58 -1.13
CA ARG A 486 -8.23 52.57 -1.26
C ARG A 486 -8.88 52.70 0.11
N THR A 487 -9.36 53.90 0.45
CA THR A 487 -10.28 54.13 1.57
C THR A 487 -11.63 53.48 1.26
N ILE A 488 -12.07 52.55 2.11
CA ILE A 488 -13.36 51.85 1.95
C ILE A 488 -14.24 52.17 3.15
N SER A 489 -15.47 52.61 2.85
CA SER A 489 -16.54 52.98 3.78
C SER A 489 -17.06 51.78 4.61
N PHE A 490 -17.42 52.09 5.86
CA PHE A 490 -17.79 51.15 6.93
C PHE A 490 -19.16 50.48 6.76
N VAL A 491 -19.29 49.20 7.12
CA VAL A 491 -20.54 48.55 7.59
C VAL A 491 -20.19 47.55 8.72
N PRO A 492 -20.89 47.53 9.88
CA PRO A 492 -20.43 46.79 11.07
C PRO A 492 -21.13 45.43 11.32
N HIS A 493 -20.35 44.57 12.01
CA HIS A 493 -20.71 43.49 12.96
C HIS A 493 -21.09 42.07 12.47
N PHE A 494 -20.23 41.10 12.80
CA PHE A 494 -20.60 39.81 13.43
C PHE A 494 -19.46 39.31 14.34
N SER A 495 -19.78 38.94 15.58
CA SER A 495 -18.86 38.48 16.63
C SER A 495 -18.74 36.96 16.62
N CYS A 496 -17.52 36.40 16.65
CA CYS A 496 -17.26 34.95 16.67
C CYS A 496 -16.80 34.48 18.07
N PRO A 497 -17.31 33.35 18.62
CA PRO A 497 -17.05 32.95 20.01
C PRO A 497 -16.11 31.74 20.13
N LEU A 498 -14.80 31.86 19.88
CA LEU A 498 -13.80 30.85 20.30
C LEU A 498 -12.40 31.49 20.49
N PRO A 499 -11.55 30.99 21.42
CA PRO A 499 -10.21 31.54 21.65
C PRO A 499 -9.31 31.30 20.44
N CYS A 500 -8.75 32.38 19.89
CA CYS A 500 -8.15 32.45 18.56
C CYS A 500 -6.74 31.84 18.43
N GLU A 501 -6.01 31.55 19.52
CA GLU A 501 -4.60 31.12 19.46
C GLU A 501 -4.36 29.77 18.75
N TYR A 502 -5.25 28.77 18.88
CA TYR A 502 -5.04 27.45 18.27
C TYR A 502 -5.20 27.40 16.74
N ARG A 503 -5.94 28.35 16.14
CA ARG A 503 -6.01 28.47 14.68
C ARG A 503 -4.73 29.08 14.11
N HIS A 504 -4.06 29.96 14.85
CA HIS A 504 -2.90 30.70 14.36
C HIS A 504 -1.71 29.79 14.05
N ASP A 505 -1.40 28.82 14.91
CA ASP A 505 -0.29 27.89 14.66
C ASP A 505 -0.62 26.85 13.58
N MET A 506 -1.89 26.44 13.46
CA MET A 506 -2.32 25.51 12.42
C MET A 506 -2.19 26.13 11.02
N TYR A 507 -2.66 27.36 10.82
CA TYR A 507 -2.55 28.05 9.53
C TYR A 507 -1.11 28.45 9.22
N ARG A 508 -0.32 28.84 10.22
CA ARG A 508 1.12 29.10 10.07
C ARG A 508 1.91 27.84 9.69
N ASN A 509 1.57 26.68 10.25
CA ASN A 509 2.23 25.42 9.93
C ASN A 509 1.76 24.86 8.56
N LEU A 510 0.48 25.00 8.20
CA LEU A 510 -0.01 24.72 6.85
C LEU A 510 0.64 25.64 5.81
N PHE A 511 0.86 26.91 6.15
CA PHE A 511 1.57 27.91 5.35
C PHE A 511 3.03 27.52 5.13
N ILE A 512 3.77 27.19 6.19
CA ILE A 512 5.17 26.73 6.09
C ILE A 512 5.24 25.44 5.26
N ALA A 513 4.34 24.48 5.48
CA ALA A 513 4.30 23.23 4.73
C ALA A 513 3.98 23.42 3.24
N SER A 514 3.04 24.30 2.90
CA SER A 514 2.66 24.61 1.51
C SER A 514 3.75 25.36 0.76
N VAL A 515 4.41 26.32 1.42
CA VAL A 515 5.55 27.05 0.84
C VAL A 515 6.74 26.12 0.62
N ILE A 516 7.07 25.26 1.60
CA ILE A 516 8.13 24.25 1.45
C ILE A 516 7.79 23.28 0.33
N LEU A 517 6.54 22.79 0.25
CA LEU A 517 6.13 21.83 -0.78
C LEU A 517 6.23 22.42 -2.19
N ASN A 518 5.78 23.65 -2.38
CA ASN A 518 5.83 24.31 -3.69
C ASN A 518 7.25 24.73 -4.09
N VAL A 519 8.08 25.14 -3.13
CA VAL A 519 9.50 25.43 -3.35
C VAL A 519 10.26 24.14 -3.66
N CYS A 520 9.99 23.04 -2.96
CA CYS A 520 10.55 21.72 -3.26
C CYS A 520 10.11 21.21 -4.62
N LEU A 521 8.85 21.43 -5.04
CA LEU A 521 8.37 21.09 -6.38
C LEU A 521 9.09 21.92 -7.46
N ALA A 522 9.25 23.22 -7.26
CA ALA A 522 10.00 24.08 -8.18
C ALA A 522 11.48 23.66 -8.26
N ILE A 523 12.12 23.36 -7.13
CA ILE A 523 13.51 22.88 -7.05
C ILE A 523 13.68 21.50 -7.68
N SER A 524 12.65 20.65 -7.69
CA SER A 524 12.75 19.27 -8.21
C SER A 524 12.44 19.21 -9.71
N VAL A 525 11.44 19.97 -10.16
CA VAL A 525 10.89 19.88 -11.52
C VAL A 525 11.70 20.72 -12.51
N VAL A 526 12.16 21.91 -12.11
CA VAL A 526 12.89 22.82 -13.03
C VAL A 526 14.26 22.26 -13.44
N PRO A 527 15.09 21.69 -12.54
CA PRO A 527 16.35 21.06 -12.94
C PRO A 527 16.14 19.80 -13.76
N PHE A 528 15.07 19.04 -13.50
CA PHE A 528 14.72 17.84 -14.28
C PHE A 528 14.37 18.21 -15.72
N ILE A 529 13.54 19.24 -15.92
CA ILE A 529 13.19 19.75 -17.24
C ILE A 529 14.44 20.30 -17.95
N ARG A 530 15.27 21.12 -17.30
CA ARG A 530 16.53 21.61 -17.89
C ARG A 530 17.52 20.48 -18.21
N ARG A 531 17.56 19.40 -17.43
CA ARG A 531 18.40 18.21 -17.70
C ARG A 531 17.96 17.51 -18.97
N ILE A 532 16.65 17.37 -19.17
CA ILE A 532 16.06 16.82 -20.39
C ILE A 532 16.35 17.73 -21.58
N THR A 533 16.17 19.06 -21.45
CA THR A 533 16.48 20.01 -22.54
C THR A 533 17.97 20.02 -22.90
N ARG A 534 18.86 19.87 -21.90
CA ARG A 534 20.31 19.80 -22.10
C ARG A 534 20.76 18.46 -22.70
N GLN A 535 20.20 17.34 -22.26
CA GLN A 535 20.40 16.03 -22.89
C GLN A 535 19.94 16.03 -24.34
N TYR A 536 18.82 16.69 -24.65
CA TYR A 536 18.36 16.85 -26.04
C TYR A 536 19.33 17.68 -26.89
N LYS A 537 19.92 18.74 -26.31
CA LYS A 537 20.95 19.57 -26.97
C LYS A 537 22.25 18.82 -27.22
N GLU A 538 22.70 18.01 -26.25
CA GLU A 538 23.92 17.20 -26.33
C GLU A 538 23.75 16.01 -27.30
N SER A 539 22.54 15.42 -27.37
CA SER A 539 22.20 14.35 -28.32
C SER A 539 22.20 14.82 -29.77
N ASN A 540 21.73 16.05 -30.03
CA ASN A 540 21.76 16.66 -31.37
C ASN A 540 23.14 17.18 -31.78
N LEU A 541 24.04 17.51 -30.84
CA LEU A 541 25.44 17.87 -31.16
C LEU A 541 26.28 16.64 -31.53
N LEU A 542 25.98 15.46 -30.98
CA LEU A 542 26.64 14.19 -31.32
C LEU A 542 26.16 13.59 -32.66
N MET A 543 24.91 13.89 -33.06
CA MET A 543 24.36 13.50 -34.36
C MET A 543 24.88 14.37 -35.53
N VAL A 544 25.40 15.57 -35.27
CA VAL A 544 25.90 16.48 -36.33
C VAL A 544 27.43 16.36 -36.54
N SER A 545 28.17 15.70 -35.64
CA SER A 545 29.60 15.40 -35.85
C SER A 545 29.88 14.00 -36.44
N SER A 546 28.82 13.21 -36.70
CA SER A 546 28.92 11.85 -37.26
C SER A 546 28.11 11.67 -38.56
N SER A 547 27.85 12.76 -39.28
CA SER A 547 27.30 12.77 -40.64
C SER A 547 28.14 13.63 -41.58
#